data_AF-A0A5J4XKI1-F1
#
_entry.id   AF-A0A5J4XKI1-F1
#
_cell.length_a   1.000
_cell.length_b   1.000
_cell.length_c   1.000
_cell.angle_alpha   90.00
_cell.angle_beta   90.00
_cell.angle_gamma   90.00
#
_symmetry.space_group_name_H-M   'P 1'
#
loop_
_entity.id
_entity.type
_entity.pdbx_description
1 polymer ?
#
loop_
_entity_poly.entity_id
_entity_poly.type
_entity_poly.pdbx_seq_one_letter_code
_entity_poly.pdbx_strand_id
1 'polypeptide(L)'
;MLGLRAAAHIFKNAKSSPACQQLTSITGLPHLQMASQHTQGAKLRTPKGFNKLLAVNIGYGVDQHGQDATEAAVRAVQNAMGSTALPGVLSMVPGGHDKVKIKCKIGVPDSKTVDVEAVKKAFYYGHVDVKCVPGGLRTHSGIIYPKSGDPESKDEVEADTSGDETDPVDPGHKARDEMFCAVASIRVGY
;
A
#
# COMPACT_ATOMS: atom_id res chain seq x y z
N MET A 1 13.34 16.96 40.42
CA MET A 1 13.40 15.64 39.77
C MET A 1 12.52 14.59 40.51
N LEU A 2 11.24 14.86 40.82
CA LEU A 2 10.39 13.88 41.53
C LEU A 2 8.89 13.88 41.14
N GLY A 3 8.46 14.67 40.15
CA GLY A 3 7.03 14.83 39.82
C GLY A 3 6.49 13.96 38.66
N LEU A 4 7.34 13.54 37.72
CA LEU A 4 6.87 12.85 36.50
C LEU A 4 6.66 11.34 36.66
N ARG A 5 7.16 10.72 37.74
CA ARG A 5 6.98 9.28 37.98
C ARG A 5 5.62 8.94 38.62
N ALA A 6 4.95 9.89 39.26
CA ALA A 6 3.64 9.66 39.90
C ALA A 6 2.49 9.54 38.88
N ALA A 7 2.49 10.35 37.82
CA ALA A 7 1.42 10.34 36.82
C ALA A 7 1.35 9.04 36.00
N ALA A 8 2.50 8.41 35.72
CA ALA A 8 2.56 7.13 35.01
C ALA A 8 2.06 5.95 35.85
N HIS A 9 2.10 6.06 37.19
CA HIS A 9 1.61 5.02 38.10
C HIS A 9 0.09 5.10 38.29
N ILE A 10 -0.48 6.31 38.24
CA ILE A 10 -1.94 6.53 38.32
C ILE A 10 -2.64 5.97 37.07
N PHE A 11 -2.05 6.11 35.88
CA PHE A 11 -2.65 5.61 34.63
C PHE A 11 -2.58 4.09 34.46
N LYS A 12 -1.56 3.42 35.01
CA LYS A 12 -1.47 1.95 34.97
C LYS A 12 -2.53 1.27 35.85
N ASN A 13 -2.96 1.91 36.94
CA ASN A 13 -3.96 1.37 37.87
C ASN A 13 -5.41 1.76 37.52
N ALA A 14 -5.64 2.68 36.58
CA ALA A 14 -7.01 3.06 36.18
C ALA A 14 -7.75 1.90 35.48
N LYS A 15 -7.04 1.00 34.79
CA LYS A 15 -7.61 -0.20 34.15
C LYS A 15 -7.91 -1.35 35.14
N SER A 16 -7.41 -1.28 36.37
CA SER A 16 -7.62 -2.32 37.40
C SER A 16 -8.51 -1.87 38.54
N SER A 17 -9.07 -0.65 38.48
CA SER A 17 -10.02 -0.18 39.49
C SER A 17 -11.35 -0.94 39.31
N PRO A 18 -11.92 -1.54 40.39
CA PRO A 18 -13.20 -2.23 40.33
C PRO A 18 -14.35 -1.31 39.84
N ALA A 19 -14.21 0.01 39.98
CA ALA A 19 -15.16 0.99 39.46
C ALA A 19 -15.18 1.07 37.92
N CYS A 20 -14.05 0.82 37.26
CA CYS A 20 -13.97 0.77 35.79
C CYS A 20 -14.57 -0.54 35.24
N GLN A 21 -14.41 -1.66 35.96
CA GLN A 21 -15.01 -2.95 35.61
C GLN A 21 -16.52 -2.98 35.83
N GLN A 22 -17.04 -2.24 36.83
CA GLN A 22 -18.48 -2.12 37.06
C GLN A 22 -19.17 -1.25 36.00
N LEU A 23 -18.51 -0.25 35.42
CA LEU A 23 -19.06 0.54 34.31
C LEU A 23 -19.20 -0.27 33.02
N THR A 24 -18.34 -1.27 32.80
CA THR A 24 -18.46 -2.20 31.67
C THR A 24 -19.58 -3.24 31.85
N SER A 25 -20.10 -3.48 33.06
CA SER A 25 -21.18 -4.45 33.27
C SER A 25 -22.59 -3.87 33.16
N ILE A 26 -22.74 -2.54 33.20
CA ILE A 26 -24.07 -1.88 33.24
C ILE A 26 -24.54 -1.47 31.84
N THR A 27 -23.62 -1.32 30.87
CA THR A 27 -23.95 -1.05 29.47
C THR A 27 -23.67 -2.29 28.65
N GLY A 28 -24.66 -3.16 28.52
CA GLY A 28 -24.63 -4.34 27.66
C GLY A 28 -24.53 -3.94 26.18
N LEU A 29 -23.36 -3.49 25.75
CA LEU A 29 -22.98 -3.28 24.36
C LEU A 29 -22.10 -4.47 23.95
N PRO A 30 -22.68 -5.61 23.52
CA PRO A 30 -21.93 -6.81 23.17
C PRO A 30 -20.86 -6.58 22.10
N HIS A 31 -20.99 -5.52 21.28
CA HIS A 31 -20.01 -5.20 20.23
C HIS A 31 -18.63 -4.78 20.77
N LEU A 32 -18.55 -4.16 21.95
CA LEU A 32 -17.31 -3.58 22.49
C LEU A 32 -16.44 -4.65 23.16
N GLN A 33 -17.07 -5.69 23.71
CA GLN A 33 -16.38 -6.80 24.35
C GLN A 33 -15.67 -7.71 23.33
N MET A 34 -16.19 -7.79 22.10
CA MET A 34 -15.64 -8.58 21.01
C MET A 34 -14.33 -7.99 20.44
N ALA A 35 -14.18 -6.66 20.40
CA ALA A 35 -12.99 -5.98 19.89
C ALA A 35 -11.73 -6.22 20.76
N SER A 36 -11.92 -6.39 22.07
CA SER A 36 -10.84 -6.70 23.02
C SER A 36 -10.27 -8.11 22.81
N GLN A 37 -11.12 -9.09 22.47
CA GLN A 37 -10.72 -10.49 22.33
C GLN A 37 -9.81 -10.75 21.12
N HIS A 38 -10.01 -10.02 20.01
CA HIS A 38 -9.20 -10.18 18.79
C HIS A 38 -7.73 -9.75 18.94
N THR A 39 -7.39 -8.96 19.95
CA THR A 39 -6.02 -8.45 20.15
C THR A 39 -5.24 -9.21 21.24
N GLN A 40 -5.90 -10.13 21.97
CA GLN A 40 -5.23 -10.94 22.98
C GLN A 40 -4.21 -11.88 22.31
N GLY A 41 -2.92 -11.64 22.57
CA GLY A 41 -1.81 -12.40 21.99
C GLY A 41 -1.28 -11.88 20.66
N ALA A 42 -1.88 -10.83 20.09
CA ALA A 42 -1.38 -10.21 18.85
C ALA A 42 -0.02 -9.54 19.09
N LYS A 43 0.97 -9.85 18.24
CA LYS A 43 2.31 -9.24 18.26
C LYS A 43 2.51 -8.37 17.03
N LEU A 44 2.90 -7.11 17.23
CA LEU A 44 3.26 -6.23 16.13
C LEU A 44 4.58 -6.68 15.50
N ARG A 45 4.56 -6.94 14.19
CA ARG A 45 5.78 -7.24 13.43
C ARG A 45 6.30 -5.96 12.77
N THR A 46 7.30 -5.35 13.38
CA THR A 46 7.95 -4.16 12.84
C THR A 46 8.96 -4.53 11.75
N PRO A 47 8.94 -3.90 10.56
CA PRO A 47 9.95 -4.12 9.52
C PRO A 47 11.35 -3.73 10.00
N LYS A 48 12.38 -4.42 9.49
CA LYS A 48 13.79 -4.09 9.82
C LYS A 48 14.08 -2.62 9.55
N GLY A 49 14.67 -1.92 10.52
CA GLY A 49 15.03 -0.49 10.41
C GLY A 49 13.93 0.49 10.84
N PHE A 50 12.75 -0.01 11.25
CA PHE A 50 11.69 0.78 11.88
C PHE A 50 11.73 0.50 13.38
N ASN A 51 11.64 1.54 14.19
CA ASN A 51 11.43 1.45 15.64
C ASN A 51 9.95 1.18 15.92
N LYS A 52 9.05 1.86 15.19
CA LYS A 52 7.60 1.59 15.22
C LYS A 52 6.99 1.60 13.82
N LEU A 53 6.05 0.68 13.60
CA LEU A 53 5.17 0.68 12.43
C LEU A 53 3.89 1.43 12.79
N LEU A 54 3.54 2.44 12.01
CA LEU A 54 2.38 3.31 12.25
C LEU A 54 1.21 2.94 11.36
N ALA A 55 1.47 2.67 10.08
CA ALA A 55 0.43 2.34 9.12
C ALA A 55 0.95 1.39 8.04
N VAL A 56 0.03 0.62 7.47
CA VAL A 56 0.23 -0.18 6.27
C VAL A 56 -0.90 0.17 5.32
N ASN A 57 -0.54 0.73 4.16
CA ASN A 57 -1.47 1.10 3.13
C ASN A 57 -1.25 0.19 1.93
N ILE A 58 -2.35 -0.14 1.25
CA ILE A 58 -2.31 -0.87 -0.01
C ILE A 58 -3.07 -0.04 -1.03
N GLY A 59 -2.55 0.02 -2.25
CA GLY A 59 -3.23 0.66 -3.36
C GLY A 59 -2.93 -0.05 -4.66
N TYR A 60 -3.72 0.25 -5.67
CA TYR A 60 -3.56 -0.30 -7.01
C TYR A 60 -3.63 0.83 -8.04
N GLY A 61 -3.05 0.57 -9.20
CA GLY A 61 -3.00 1.51 -10.32
C GLY A 61 -2.97 0.74 -11.62
N VAL A 62 -3.67 1.26 -12.62
CA VAL A 62 -3.79 0.62 -13.94
C VAL A 62 -3.30 1.59 -14.99
N ASP A 63 -2.49 1.09 -15.91
CA ASP A 63 -2.26 1.67 -17.22
C ASP A 63 -3.17 0.95 -18.23
N GLN A 64 -4.10 1.69 -18.83
CA GLN A 64 -5.14 1.17 -19.72
C GLN A 64 -4.77 1.22 -21.20
N HIS A 65 -3.77 2.03 -21.56
CA HIS A 65 -3.37 2.23 -22.95
C HIS A 65 -2.03 1.57 -23.27
N GLY A 66 -1.34 1.12 -22.22
CA GLY A 66 -0.37 0.07 -22.29
C GLY A 66 1.08 0.53 -22.35
N GLN A 67 1.91 -0.33 -21.78
CA GLN A 67 3.37 -0.33 -21.72
C GLN A 67 4.06 0.60 -20.72
N ASP A 68 3.34 1.37 -19.91
CA ASP A 68 3.98 2.17 -18.85
C ASP A 68 3.79 1.55 -17.45
N ALA A 69 4.68 0.62 -17.13
CA ALA A 69 4.79 0.05 -15.78
C ALA A 69 5.09 1.12 -14.72
N THR A 70 5.72 2.24 -15.10
CA THR A 70 5.93 3.39 -14.21
C THR A 70 4.62 4.09 -13.92
N GLU A 71 3.80 4.35 -14.93
CA GLU A 71 2.51 5.03 -14.73
C GLU A 71 1.59 4.20 -13.84
N ALA A 72 1.48 2.89 -14.09
CA ALA A 72 0.72 1.98 -13.24
C ALA A 72 1.24 2.03 -11.78
N ALA A 73 2.56 2.00 -11.58
CA ALA A 73 3.19 2.07 -10.26
C ALA A 73 2.94 3.41 -9.54
N VAL A 74 3.04 4.55 -10.26
CA VAL A 74 2.76 5.89 -9.72
C VAL A 74 1.30 5.99 -9.29
N ARG A 75 0.37 5.53 -10.13
CA ARG A 75 -1.07 5.49 -9.80
C ARG A 75 -1.34 4.63 -8.56
N ALA A 76 -0.67 3.48 -8.45
CA ALA A 76 -0.80 2.62 -7.27
C ALA A 76 -0.34 3.30 -5.97
N VAL A 77 0.76 4.06 -6.03
CA VAL A 77 1.25 4.84 -4.88
C VAL A 77 0.31 5.99 -4.54
N GLN A 78 -0.16 6.74 -5.54
CA GLN A 78 -1.11 7.83 -5.33
C GLN A 78 -2.41 7.35 -4.72
N ASN A 79 -2.94 6.20 -5.18
CA ASN A 79 -4.11 5.56 -4.60
C ASN A 79 -3.91 5.20 -3.12
N ALA A 80 -2.76 4.59 -2.79
CA ALA A 80 -2.43 4.18 -1.42
C ALA A 80 -2.19 5.36 -0.47
N MET A 81 -1.56 6.44 -0.94
CA MET A 81 -1.20 7.60 -0.11
C MET A 81 -2.31 8.64 -0.05
N GLY A 82 -3.03 8.87 -1.14
CA GLY A 82 -4.06 9.90 -1.25
C GLY A 82 -5.28 9.65 -0.35
N SER A 83 -5.54 8.39 -0.03
CA SER A 83 -6.62 7.98 0.89
C SER A 83 -6.21 7.95 2.36
N THR A 84 -4.95 8.26 2.69
CA THR A 84 -4.42 8.14 4.06
C THR A 84 -3.98 9.49 4.63
N ALA A 85 -4.62 9.92 5.72
CA ALA A 85 -4.17 11.05 6.54
C ALA A 85 -3.65 10.57 7.90
N LEU A 86 -2.45 11.00 8.28
CA LEU A 86 -1.83 10.63 9.56
C LEU A 86 -1.44 11.87 10.38
N PRO A 87 -2.40 12.71 10.82
CA PRO A 87 -2.09 13.93 11.57
C PRO A 87 -1.34 13.66 12.88
N GLY A 88 -1.53 12.47 13.47
CA GLY A 88 -0.84 12.04 14.70
C GLY A 88 0.67 11.82 14.54
N VAL A 89 1.21 11.80 13.32
CA VAL A 89 2.66 11.65 13.08
C VAL A 89 3.46 12.75 13.77
N LEU A 90 2.95 13.99 13.80
CA LEU A 90 3.64 15.12 14.42
C LEU A 90 3.89 14.93 15.92
N SER A 91 2.99 14.25 16.63
CA SER A 91 3.12 13.99 18.07
C SER A 91 3.76 12.63 18.38
N MET A 92 3.60 11.65 17.49
CA MET A 92 4.08 10.27 17.70
C MET A 92 5.52 10.03 17.23
N VAL A 93 6.03 10.84 16.30
CA VAL A 93 7.36 10.68 15.69
C VAL A 93 8.31 11.74 16.25
N PRO A 94 9.41 11.36 16.94
CA PRO A 94 10.43 12.30 17.36
C PRO A 94 11.09 12.93 16.13
N GLY A 95 10.91 14.24 15.93
CA GLY A 95 11.40 14.95 14.74
C GLY A 95 10.39 15.06 13.59
N GLY A 96 9.11 14.74 13.83
CA GLY A 96 8.02 15.03 12.92
C GLY A 96 8.08 14.28 11.59
N HIS A 97 7.64 14.92 10.52
CA HIS A 97 7.48 14.30 9.20
C HIS A 97 8.83 13.90 8.58
N ASP A 98 9.91 14.61 8.90
CA ASP A 98 11.25 14.36 8.33
C ASP A 98 11.87 13.05 8.84
N LYS A 99 11.43 12.57 10.00
CA LYS A 99 11.90 11.30 10.57
C LYS A 99 11.04 10.11 10.18
N VAL A 100 9.97 10.34 9.40
CA VAL A 100 9.15 9.27 8.85
C VAL A 100 9.96 8.50 7.82
N LYS A 101 9.98 7.17 7.97
CA LYS A 101 10.51 6.21 7.01
C LYS A 101 9.35 5.53 6.30
N ILE A 102 9.47 5.45 4.98
CA ILE A 102 8.49 4.83 4.12
C ILE A 102 9.17 3.68 3.39
N LYS A 103 8.56 2.50 3.47
CA LYS A 103 8.95 1.33 2.68
C LYS A 103 7.83 0.96 1.74
N CYS A 104 8.05 1.19 0.46
CA CYS A 104 7.13 0.84 -0.60
C CYS A 104 7.63 -0.41 -1.33
N LYS A 105 6.75 -1.40 -1.46
CA LYS A 105 6.95 -2.57 -2.32
C LYS A 105 5.85 -2.58 -3.37
N ILE A 106 6.23 -2.58 -4.64
CA ILE A 106 5.29 -2.53 -5.77
C ILE A 106 5.43 -3.84 -6.56
N GLY A 107 4.32 -4.53 -6.76
CA GLY A 107 4.21 -5.64 -7.70
C GLY A 107 3.62 -5.13 -9.00
N VAL A 108 4.33 -5.29 -10.11
CA VAL A 108 3.90 -4.84 -11.44
C VAL A 108 4.54 -5.72 -12.53
N PRO A 109 3.87 -5.94 -13.68
CA PRO A 109 4.51 -6.53 -14.85
C PRO A 109 5.75 -5.73 -15.24
N ASP A 110 6.75 -6.40 -15.82
CA ASP A 110 8.00 -5.78 -16.26
C ASP A 110 8.68 -4.86 -15.22
N SER A 111 8.62 -5.21 -13.94
CA SER A 111 9.14 -4.40 -12.81
C SER A 111 10.54 -3.78 -12.95
N LYS A 112 11.38 -4.24 -13.89
CA LYS A 112 12.69 -3.66 -14.22
C LYS A 112 12.61 -2.38 -15.06
N THR A 113 11.51 -2.13 -15.77
CA THR A 113 11.31 -0.95 -16.63
C THR A 113 10.77 0.26 -15.85
N VAL A 114 10.36 0.05 -14.60
CA VAL A 114 9.79 1.09 -13.73
C VAL A 114 10.84 2.16 -13.40
N ASP A 115 10.52 3.42 -13.69
CA ASP A 115 11.27 4.57 -13.19
C ASP A 115 10.98 4.78 -11.69
N VAL A 116 11.92 4.32 -10.87
CA VAL A 116 11.85 4.44 -9.41
C VAL A 116 11.89 5.89 -8.94
N GLU A 117 12.51 6.80 -9.70
CA GLU A 117 12.54 8.23 -9.34
C GLU A 117 11.19 8.89 -9.56
N ALA A 118 10.50 8.57 -10.67
CA ALA A 118 9.12 9.00 -10.90
C ALA A 118 8.19 8.52 -9.78
N VAL A 119 8.31 7.26 -9.37
CA VAL A 119 7.54 6.70 -8.24
C VAL A 119 7.84 7.43 -6.93
N LYS A 120 9.11 7.75 -6.65
CA LYS A 120 9.50 8.49 -5.43
C LYS A 120 8.90 9.89 -5.38
N LYS A 121 8.74 10.56 -6.51
CA LYS A 121 8.12 11.90 -6.60
C LYS A 121 6.63 11.88 -6.21
N ALA A 122 5.97 10.74 -6.24
CA ALA A 122 4.58 10.61 -5.81
C ALA A 122 4.40 10.69 -4.27
N PHE A 123 5.49 10.65 -3.49
CA PHE A 123 5.44 10.79 -2.04
C PHE A 123 5.66 12.25 -1.62
N TYR A 124 4.79 12.77 -0.76
CA TYR A 124 4.84 14.16 -0.31
C TYR A 124 5.80 14.42 0.86
N TYR A 125 6.28 13.39 1.57
CA TYR A 125 7.15 13.51 2.74
C TYR A 125 7.89 12.21 3.08
N GLY A 126 8.88 12.31 3.97
CA GLY A 126 9.59 11.19 4.57
C GLY A 126 10.72 10.61 3.71
N HIS A 127 11.47 9.68 4.30
CA HIS A 127 12.53 8.94 3.64
C HIS A 127 11.97 7.69 2.96
N VAL A 128 11.94 7.70 1.62
CA VAL A 128 11.28 6.66 0.81
C VAL A 128 12.28 5.64 0.27
N ASP A 129 12.07 4.37 0.63
CA ASP A 129 12.70 3.20 0.03
C ASP A 129 11.66 2.45 -0.82
N VAL A 130 11.87 2.39 -2.14
CA VAL A 130 10.96 1.76 -3.11
C VAL A 130 11.61 0.52 -3.68
N LYS A 131 10.86 -0.58 -3.73
CA LYS A 131 11.27 -1.83 -4.38
C LYS A 131 10.18 -2.33 -5.32
N CYS A 132 10.51 -2.43 -6.59
CA CYS A 132 9.66 -3.05 -7.60
C CYS A 132 9.99 -4.55 -7.69
N VAL A 133 8.96 -5.38 -7.78
CA VAL A 133 9.08 -6.82 -7.97
C VAL A 133 8.11 -7.28 -9.07
N PRO A 134 8.41 -8.39 -9.77
CA PRO A 134 7.44 -9.02 -10.65
C PRO A 134 6.16 -9.36 -9.87
N GLY A 135 5.01 -9.06 -10.46
CA GLY A 135 3.68 -9.29 -9.87
C GLY A 135 2.63 -8.43 -10.57
N GLY A 136 1.55 -8.10 -9.88
CA GLY A 136 0.45 -7.32 -10.47
C GLY A 136 -0.36 -8.18 -11.45
N LEU A 137 -0.89 -7.55 -12.49
CA LEU A 137 -1.59 -8.23 -13.58
C LEU A 137 -1.23 -7.56 -14.90
N ARG A 138 -0.86 -8.37 -15.89
CA ARG A 138 -0.87 -8.01 -17.31
C ARG A 138 -2.19 -8.52 -17.86
N THR A 139 -2.85 -7.74 -18.71
CA THR A 139 -3.97 -8.23 -19.50
C THR A 139 -4.24 -7.43 -20.75
N HIS A 140 -4.88 -8.01 -21.76
CA HIS A 140 -5.25 -7.30 -22.98
C HIS A 140 -6.37 -6.26 -22.70
N SER A 141 -6.32 -5.13 -23.41
CA SER A 141 -7.28 -4.04 -23.28
C SER A 141 -8.61 -4.34 -23.99
N GLY A 142 -8.60 -5.30 -24.91
CA GLY A 142 -9.73 -5.63 -25.79
C GLY A 142 -10.06 -4.54 -26.82
N ILE A 143 -9.26 -3.48 -26.91
CA ILE A 143 -9.45 -2.36 -27.84
C ILE A 143 -8.09 -1.99 -28.43
N ILE A 144 -7.97 -2.07 -29.75
CA ILE A 144 -6.81 -1.57 -30.48
C ILE A 144 -7.09 -0.11 -30.86
N TYR A 145 -6.29 0.82 -30.33
CA TYR A 145 -6.41 2.24 -30.62
C TYR A 145 -5.16 2.78 -31.33
N PRO A 146 -5.11 2.79 -32.68
CA PRO A 146 -3.92 3.14 -33.45
C PRO A 146 -3.36 4.54 -33.14
N LYS A 147 -4.22 5.47 -32.72
CA LYS A 147 -3.84 6.84 -32.36
C LYS A 147 -3.11 6.95 -31.01
N SER A 148 -3.20 5.94 -30.13
CA SER A 148 -2.44 5.86 -28.87
C SER A 148 -1.06 5.21 -29.03
N GLY A 149 -0.71 4.74 -30.23
CA GLY A 149 0.57 4.05 -30.49
C GLY A 149 0.47 2.53 -30.60
N ASP A 150 -0.75 1.99 -30.54
CA ASP A 150 -1.04 0.58 -30.82
C ASP A 150 -0.80 0.28 -32.31
N PRO A 151 -0.33 -0.93 -32.69
CA PRO A 151 -0.24 -1.29 -34.10
C PRO A 151 -1.64 -1.33 -34.70
N GLU A 152 -1.76 -1.01 -35.99
CA GLU A 152 -2.93 -1.44 -36.76
C GLU A 152 -2.79 -2.95 -37.01
N SER A 153 -3.60 -3.79 -36.38
CA SER A 153 -3.79 -5.18 -36.82
C SER A 153 -4.93 -5.23 -37.85
N LYS A 154 -4.77 -6.04 -38.89
CA LYS A 154 -5.77 -6.22 -39.97
C LYS A 154 -6.65 -7.46 -39.78
N ASP A 155 -6.46 -8.19 -38.71
CA ASP A 155 -7.12 -9.47 -38.47
C ASP A 155 -8.00 -9.37 -37.21
N GLU A 156 -9.23 -9.90 -37.28
CA GLU A 156 -10.08 -10.12 -36.11
C GLU A 156 -9.40 -11.18 -35.23
N VAL A 157 -8.61 -10.74 -34.25
CA VAL A 157 -7.97 -11.66 -33.30
C VAL A 157 -8.96 -11.89 -32.16
N GLU A 158 -9.55 -13.09 -32.10
CA GLU A 158 -10.29 -13.53 -30.92
C GLU A 158 -9.36 -13.43 -29.71
N ALA A 159 -9.66 -12.54 -28.77
CA ALA A 159 -8.90 -12.45 -27.52
C ALA A 159 -9.30 -13.64 -26.63
N ASP A 160 -8.45 -14.67 -26.60
CA ASP A 160 -8.62 -15.78 -25.67
C ASP A 160 -8.34 -15.29 -24.23
N THR A 161 -9.41 -14.90 -23.53
CA THR A 161 -9.40 -14.54 -22.11
C THR A 161 -9.24 -15.74 -21.17
N SER A 162 -9.17 -16.97 -21.71
CA SER A 162 -9.13 -18.22 -20.93
C SER A 162 -7.73 -18.81 -20.75
N GLY A 163 -6.71 -18.27 -21.44
CA GLY A 163 -5.31 -18.66 -21.32
C GLY A 163 -4.54 -17.92 -20.23
N ASP A 164 -3.67 -18.65 -19.50
CA ASP A 164 -2.60 -18.07 -18.68
C ASP A 164 -1.66 -17.29 -19.63
N GLU A 165 -1.67 -15.95 -19.57
CA GLU A 165 -0.98 -15.00 -20.46
C GLU A 165 0.55 -15.16 -20.48
N THR A 166 1.00 -16.29 -21.00
CA THR A 166 2.38 -16.70 -21.19
C THR A 166 2.65 -17.11 -22.63
N ASP A 167 1.78 -16.69 -23.56
CA ASP A 167 2.07 -16.84 -24.97
C ASP A 167 3.38 -16.11 -25.30
N PRO A 168 4.33 -16.79 -25.96
CA PRO A 168 5.57 -16.16 -26.33
C PRO A 168 5.23 -15.00 -27.26
N VAL A 169 5.63 -13.79 -26.86
CA VAL A 169 5.59 -12.58 -27.70
C VAL A 169 6.20 -12.95 -29.05
N ASP A 170 5.36 -13.15 -30.07
CA ASP A 170 5.83 -13.40 -31.42
C ASP A 170 6.66 -12.18 -31.83
N PRO A 171 7.96 -12.34 -32.13
CA PRO A 171 8.82 -11.21 -32.49
C PRO A 171 8.32 -10.44 -33.74
N GLY A 172 7.36 -11.00 -34.50
CA GLY A 172 6.64 -10.35 -35.60
C GLY A 172 5.31 -9.68 -35.24
N HIS A 173 4.66 -10.03 -34.12
CA HIS A 173 3.36 -9.51 -33.70
C HIS A 173 3.54 -8.49 -32.58
N LYS A 174 3.68 -7.21 -32.95
CA LYS A 174 3.73 -6.09 -31.99
C LYS A 174 2.34 -5.74 -31.45
N ALA A 175 1.45 -6.69 -31.16
CA ALA A 175 0.19 -6.37 -30.50
C ALA A 175 0.52 -5.66 -29.18
N ARG A 176 0.15 -4.38 -29.08
CA ARG A 176 0.56 -3.42 -28.03
C ARG A 176 -0.59 -3.06 -27.11
N ASP A 177 -1.65 -3.86 -27.13
CA ASP A 177 -2.90 -3.66 -26.40
C ASP A 177 -2.84 -4.17 -24.95
N GLU A 178 -1.64 -4.31 -24.36
CA GLU A 178 -1.49 -4.81 -22.99
C GLU A 178 -1.71 -3.70 -21.94
N MET A 179 -2.72 -3.85 -21.10
CA MET A 179 -2.89 -3.11 -19.86
C MET A 179 -2.00 -3.66 -18.73
N PHE A 180 -1.39 -2.77 -17.95
CA PHE A 180 -0.62 -3.13 -16.76
C PHE A 180 -1.31 -2.67 -15.49
N CYS A 181 -1.53 -3.60 -14.56
CA CYS A 181 -1.99 -3.32 -13.20
C CYS A 181 -0.85 -3.52 -12.20
N ALA A 182 -0.58 -2.47 -11.42
CA ALA A 182 0.37 -2.48 -10.33
C ALA A 182 -0.35 -2.50 -8.98
N VAL A 183 0.22 -3.20 -7.99
CA VAL A 183 -0.22 -3.18 -6.60
C VAL A 183 0.92 -2.69 -5.71
N ALA A 184 0.68 -1.64 -4.93
CA ALA A 184 1.64 -1.06 -4.01
C ALA A 184 1.29 -1.41 -2.56
N SER A 185 2.29 -1.84 -1.79
CA SER A 185 2.23 -1.99 -0.34
C SER A 185 3.18 -0.99 0.31
N ILE A 186 2.62 0.00 1.00
CA ILE A 186 3.35 1.10 1.62
C ILE A 186 3.30 0.93 3.13
N ARG A 187 4.47 0.91 3.78
CA ARG A 187 4.60 0.85 5.23
C ARG A 187 5.18 2.16 5.72
N VAL A 188 4.49 2.79 6.67
CA VAL A 188 4.89 4.07 7.26
C VAL A 188 5.32 3.83 8.70
N GLY A 189 6.50 4.31 9.07
CA GLY A 189 7.05 4.19 10.42
C GLY A 189 8.20 5.16 10.62
N TYR A 190 9.02 4.95 11.65
CA TYR A 190 10.24 5.73 11.92
C TYR A 190 11.26 4.88 12.67
#